data_AF-A0AAF0UJ45-F1
#
_entry.id   AF-A0AAF0UJ45-F1
#
_cell.length_a   1.000
_cell.length_b   1.000
_cell.length_c   1.000
_cell.angle_alpha   90.00
_cell.angle_beta   90.00
_cell.angle_gamma   90.00
#
_symmetry.space_group_name_H-M   'P 1'
#
loop_
_entity.id
_entity.type
_entity.pdbx_description
1 polymer ?
#
loop_
_entity_poly.entity_id
_entity_poly.type
_entity_poly.pdbx_seq_one_letter_code
_entity_poly.pdbx_strand_id
1 'polypeptide(L)'
;MSSSSSSTSSRYENQKRRDWNTFGQYLKNHRPPLSLSRCSGAHVLEFLRYLDQFGKTKIHTPICPFYGLPNPPAPCPCPLRQAWGSLDALIGRLRAAYEENGGKSEMNPFGTRAVRLYLREVRDLQSKARGVSYEKKKRKRPPSLQFSTVTPPSGSGGNNRSNITHGV
;
A
#
# COMPACT_ATOMS: atom_id res chain seq x y z
N MET A 1 -27.64 14.45 -4.32
CA MET A 1 -27.41 13.16 -5.01
C MET A 1 -26.28 12.44 -4.27
N SER A 2 -26.62 11.58 -3.30
CA SER A 2 -25.65 10.99 -2.37
C SER A 2 -25.91 9.49 -2.24
N SER A 3 -25.42 8.69 -3.19
CA SER A 3 -25.64 7.23 -3.23
C SER A 3 -24.44 6.47 -3.84
N SER A 4 -23.21 6.77 -3.39
CA SER A 4 -21.99 6.05 -3.82
C SER A 4 -21.27 5.33 -2.67
N SER A 5 -21.73 5.49 -1.43
CA SER A 5 -21.16 4.85 -0.23
C SER A 5 -21.64 3.42 0.01
N SER A 6 -22.88 3.08 -0.39
CA SER A 6 -23.50 1.76 -0.14
C SER A 6 -22.98 0.64 -1.04
N SER A 7 -22.60 0.95 -2.29
CA SER A 7 -22.09 -0.05 -3.23
C SER A 7 -20.64 -0.46 -2.94
N THR A 8 -19.83 0.50 -2.49
CA THR A 8 -18.42 0.26 -2.12
C THR A 8 -18.30 -0.51 -0.81
N SER A 9 -19.14 -0.21 0.19
CA SER A 9 -19.24 -1.00 1.42
C SER A 9 -19.71 -2.43 1.13
N SER A 10 -20.76 -2.60 0.31
CA SER A 10 -21.23 -3.93 -0.10
C SER A 10 -20.15 -4.77 -0.80
N ARG A 11 -19.32 -4.16 -1.68
CA ARG A 11 -18.21 -4.87 -2.33
C ARG A 11 -17.17 -5.34 -1.30
N TYR A 12 -16.77 -4.46 -0.39
CA TYR A 12 -15.81 -4.78 0.66
C TYR A 12 -16.34 -5.91 1.56
N GLU A 13 -17.59 -5.83 2.00
CA GLU A 13 -18.26 -6.83 2.83
C GLU A 13 -18.31 -8.20 2.14
N ASN A 14 -18.70 -8.23 0.86
CA ASN A 14 -18.71 -9.47 0.08
C ASN A 14 -17.31 -10.08 -0.05
N GLN A 15 -16.27 -9.26 -0.23
CA GLN A 15 -14.90 -9.75 -0.30
C GLN A 15 -14.44 -10.30 1.06
N LYS A 16 -14.72 -9.58 2.15
CA LYS A 16 -14.39 -10.02 3.51
C LYS A 16 -15.06 -11.36 3.85
N ARG A 17 -16.33 -11.53 3.50
CA ARG A 17 -17.06 -12.81 3.68
C ARG A 17 -16.43 -13.95 2.89
N ARG A 18 -16.02 -13.72 1.62
CA ARG A 18 -15.32 -14.74 0.83
C ARG A 18 -14.00 -15.15 1.46
N ASP A 19 -13.19 -14.17 1.85
CA ASP A 19 -11.90 -14.41 2.46
C ASP A 19 -12.03 -15.18 3.78
N TRP A 20 -13.02 -14.80 4.60
CA TRP A 20 -13.36 -15.51 5.84
C TRP A 20 -13.74 -16.97 5.58
N ASN A 21 -14.60 -17.22 4.60
CA ASN A 21 -15.01 -18.57 4.23
C ASN A 21 -13.82 -19.39 3.70
N THR A 22 -12.97 -18.81 2.86
CA THR A 22 -11.75 -19.46 2.37
C THR A 22 -10.81 -19.83 3.51
N PHE A 23 -10.60 -18.93 4.48
CA PHE A 23 -9.78 -19.23 5.64
C PHE A 23 -10.40 -20.33 6.53
N GLY A 24 -11.71 -20.28 6.76
CA GLY A 24 -12.42 -21.32 7.50
C GLY A 24 -12.33 -22.70 6.82
N GLN A 25 -12.40 -22.75 5.49
CA GLN A 25 -12.17 -23.97 4.72
C GLN A 25 -10.73 -24.47 4.85
N TYR A 26 -9.75 -23.57 4.79
CA TYR A 26 -8.34 -23.92 5.00
C TYR A 26 -8.12 -24.59 6.37
N LEU A 27 -8.68 -24.05 7.45
CA LEU A 27 -8.57 -24.64 8.79
C LEU A 27 -9.22 -26.04 8.89
N LYS A 28 -10.38 -26.24 8.24
CA LYS A 28 -11.07 -27.55 8.19
C LYS A 28 -10.27 -28.60 7.42
N ASN A 29 -9.55 -28.18 6.38
CA ASN A 29 -8.74 -29.05 5.55
C ASN A 29 -7.36 -29.38 6.16
N HIS A 30 -6.96 -28.66 7.20
CA HIS A 30 -5.74 -28.95 7.95
C HIS A 30 -5.82 -30.37 8.57
N ARG A 31 -4.67 -31.04 8.72
CA ARG A 31 -4.58 -32.36 9.34
C ARG A 31 -3.67 -32.33 10.58
N PRO A 32 -4.22 -32.46 11.80
CA PRO A 32 -5.64 -32.63 12.15
C PRO A 32 -6.48 -31.35 11.90
N PRO A 33 -7.81 -31.45 11.73
CA PRO A 33 -8.68 -30.29 11.53
C PRO A 33 -8.54 -29.29 12.68
N LEU A 34 -8.42 -28.01 12.34
CA LEU A 34 -8.24 -26.94 13.31
C LEU A 34 -9.55 -26.17 13.52
N SER A 35 -9.90 -25.93 14.78
CA SER A 35 -10.92 -24.96 15.14
C SER A 35 -10.32 -23.55 15.19
N LEU A 36 -11.15 -22.53 14.97
CA LEU A 36 -10.71 -21.13 15.09
C LEU A 36 -10.18 -20.80 16.50
N SER A 37 -10.72 -21.43 17.55
CA SER A 37 -10.26 -21.26 18.94
C SER A 37 -8.83 -21.76 19.18
N ARG A 38 -8.37 -22.72 18.38
CA ARG A 38 -7.00 -23.26 18.42
C ARG A 38 -6.10 -22.67 17.34
N CYS A 39 -6.65 -21.80 16.49
CA CYS A 39 -5.89 -21.08 15.49
C CYS A 39 -4.93 -20.11 16.18
N SER A 40 -3.73 -20.01 15.63
CA SER A 40 -2.66 -19.17 16.16
C SER A 40 -2.01 -18.42 15.01
N GLY A 41 -1.13 -17.46 15.31
CA GLY A 41 -0.37 -16.74 14.30
C GLY A 41 0.41 -17.67 13.36
N ALA A 42 0.87 -18.84 13.83
CA ALA A 42 1.58 -19.81 13.00
C ALA A 42 0.71 -20.35 11.86
N HIS A 43 -0.53 -20.76 12.16
CA HIS A 43 -1.49 -21.24 11.16
C HIS A 43 -1.88 -20.14 10.16
N VAL A 44 -1.95 -18.88 10.62
CA VAL A 44 -2.16 -17.73 9.72
C VAL A 44 -0.97 -17.59 8.76
N LEU A 45 0.26 -17.68 9.26
CA LEU A 45 1.46 -17.59 8.40
C LEU A 45 1.54 -18.73 7.39
N GLU A 46 1.15 -19.94 7.79
CA GLU A 46 1.06 -21.08 6.88
C GLU A 46 0.01 -20.83 5.79
N PHE A 47 -1.17 -20.33 6.17
CA PHE A 47 -2.20 -19.93 5.20
C PHE A 47 -1.69 -18.90 4.21
N LEU A 48 -0.97 -17.86 4.67
CA LEU A 48 -0.43 -16.84 3.76
C LEU A 48 0.59 -17.43 2.77
N ARG A 49 1.40 -18.41 3.19
CA ARG A 49 2.33 -19.13 2.28
C ARG A 49 1.60 -20.06 1.33
N TYR A 50 0.53 -20.71 1.78
CA TYR A 50 -0.34 -21.51 0.91
C TYR A 50 -0.92 -20.67 -0.23
N LEU A 51 -1.32 -19.42 0.05
CA LEU A 51 -1.86 -18.52 -0.98
C LEU A 51 -0.85 -18.14 -2.09
N ASP A 52 0.45 -18.26 -1.84
CA ASP A 52 1.46 -17.99 -2.86
C ASP A 52 1.35 -18.95 -4.06
N GLN A 53 0.78 -20.16 -3.88
CA GLN A 53 0.52 -21.10 -4.98
C GLN A 53 -0.43 -20.54 -6.05
N PHE A 54 -1.30 -19.61 -5.65
CA PHE A 54 -2.26 -18.93 -6.52
C PHE A 54 -1.84 -17.49 -6.83
N GLY A 55 -0.58 -17.17 -6.55
CA GLY A 55 0.04 -15.88 -6.79
C GLY A 55 0.07 -15.50 -8.26
N LYS A 56 -0.07 -14.20 -8.54
CA LYS A 56 0.06 -13.64 -9.90
C LYS A 56 1.25 -12.69 -10.05
N THR A 57 1.97 -12.42 -8.96
CA THR A 57 3.08 -11.46 -8.97
C THR A 57 4.40 -12.19 -9.11
N LYS A 58 5.19 -11.87 -10.13
CA LYS A 58 6.55 -12.39 -10.29
C LYS A 58 7.46 -11.76 -9.23
N ILE A 59 8.07 -12.59 -8.38
CA ILE A 59 9.03 -12.14 -7.35
C ILE A 59 10.41 -12.69 -7.70
N HIS A 60 11.31 -11.82 -8.12
CA HIS A 60 12.66 -12.19 -8.52
C HIS A 60 13.49 -12.67 -7.32
N THR A 61 14.22 -13.76 -7.49
CA THR A 61 15.20 -14.23 -6.49
C THR A 61 16.47 -13.38 -6.56
N PRO A 62 17.27 -13.27 -5.48
CA PRO A 62 18.49 -12.44 -5.48
C PRO A 62 19.51 -12.77 -6.58
N ILE A 63 19.53 -14.01 -7.05
CA ILE A 63 20.41 -14.47 -8.13
C ILE A 63 19.82 -14.25 -9.54
N CYS A 64 18.57 -13.77 -9.63
CA CYS A 64 17.93 -13.49 -10.91
C CYS A 64 18.55 -12.25 -11.55
N PRO A 65 18.89 -12.26 -12.86
CA PRO A 65 19.42 -11.09 -13.55
C PRO A 65 18.45 -9.90 -13.58
N PHE A 66 17.17 -10.13 -13.30
CA PHE A 66 16.14 -9.10 -13.23
C PHE A 66 15.83 -8.65 -11.79
N TYR A 67 16.57 -9.11 -10.78
CA TYR A 67 16.36 -8.67 -9.40
C TYR A 67 16.55 -7.16 -9.30
N GLY A 68 15.55 -6.45 -8.78
CA GLY A 68 15.60 -4.99 -8.67
C GLY A 68 15.24 -4.23 -9.94
N LEU A 69 14.79 -4.90 -11.02
CA LEU A 69 14.34 -4.25 -12.25
C LEU A 69 12.80 -4.18 -12.30
N PRO A 70 12.18 -2.98 -12.30
CA PRO A 70 10.72 -2.85 -12.33
C PRO A 70 10.06 -3.35 -13.62
N ASN A 71 10.76 -3.21 -14.75
CA ASN A 71 10.28 -3.59 -16.08
C ASN A 71 11.29 -4.55 -16.71
N PRO A 72 11.24 -5.85 -16.40
CA PRO A 72 12.18 -6.82 -16.95
C PRO A 72 11.97 -6.99 -18.47
N PRO A 73 13.03 -7.00 -19.27
CA PRO A 73 12.94 -7.07 -20.73
C PRO A 73 12.59 -8.47 -21.27
N ALA A 74 12.66 -9.51 -20.43
CA ALA A 74 12.41 -10.90 -20.79
C ALA A 74 11.80 -11.69 -19.62
N PRO A 75 11.13 -12.83 -19.86
CA PRO A 75 10.60 -13.69 -18.81
C PRO A 75 11.71 -14.38 -18.01
N CYS A 76 11.40 -14.81 -16.79
CA CYS A 76 12.31 -15.58 -15.93
C CYS A 76 11.59 -16.70 -15.15
N PRO A 77 12.33 -17.73 -14.69
CA PRO A 77 11.77 -18.87 -13.97
C PRO A 77 11.42 -18.56 -12.50
N CYS A 78 11.55 -17.31 -12.07
CA CYS A 78 11.24 -16.93 -10.69
C CYS A 78 9.77 -17.26 -10.34
N PRO A 79 9.47 -17.60 -9.08
CA PRO A 79 8.13 -17.99 -8.69
C PRO A 79 7.12 -16.84 -8.81
N LEU A 80 5.86 -17.21 -9.04
CA LEU A 80 4.74 -16.32 -8.82
C LEU A 80 4.29 -16.43 -7.36
N ARG A 81 3.97 -15.31 -6.73
CA ARG A 81 3.50 -15.20 -5.35
C ARG A 81 2.41 -14.15 -5.22
N GLN A 82 1.75 -14.10 -4.08
CA GLN A 82 0.81 -13.01 -3.79
C GLN A 82 1.57 -11.69 -3.70
N ALA A 83 0.97 -10.61 -4.18
CA ALA A 83 1.51 -9.28 -3.92
C ALA A 83 1.39 -8.96 -2.43
N TRP A 84 2.41 -8.33 -1.85
CA TRP A 84 2.42 -7.97 -0.43
C TRP A 84 1.17 -7.14 -0.05
N GLY A 85 0.75 -6.21 -0.91
CA GLY A 85 -0.45 -5.39 -0.67
C GLY A 85 -1.75 -6.19 -0.67
N SER A 86 -1.82 -7.28 -1.45
CA SER A 86 -2.96 -8.20 -1.42
C SER A 86 -3.02 -8.99 -0.12
N LEU A 87 -1.87 -9.46 0.38
CA LEU A 87 -1.78 -10.16 1.67
C LEU A 87 -2.13 -9.22 2.84
N ASP A 88 -1.63 -7.99 2.83
CA ASP A 88 -1.91 -6.99 3.88
C ASP A 88 -3.41 -6.66 3.94
N ALA A 89 -4.02 -6.38 2.78
CA ALA A 89 -5.44 -6.11 2.68
C ALA A 89 -6.30 -7.32 3.10
N LEU A 90 -5.89 -8.55 2.75
CA LEU A 90 -6.54 -9.78 3.19
C LEU A 90 -6.51 -9.91 4.71
N ILE A 91 -5.34 -9.72 5.33
CA ILE A 91 -5.20 -9.78 6.80
C ILE A 91 -6.04 -8.71 7.49
N GLY A 92 -6.10 -7.50 6.93
CA GLY A 92 -7.00 -6.45 7.43
C GLY A 92 -8.47 -6.89 7.43
N ARG A 93 -8.94 -7.49 6.33
CA ARG A 93 -10.31 -8.03 6.23
C ARG A 93 -10.56 -9.19 7.20
N LEU A 94 -9.61 -10.11 7.35
CA LEU A 94 -9.74 -11.24 8.28
C LEU A 94 -9.74 -10.81 9.74
N ARG A 95 -9.00 -9.75 10.12
CA ARG A 95 -9.09 -9.15 11.46
C ARG A 95 -10.49 -8.63 11.73
N ALA A 96 -11.04 -7.84 10.82
CA ALA A 96 -12.39 -7.30 10.95
C ALA A 96 -13.45 -8.41 10.99
N ALA A 97 -13.33 -9.43 10.13
CA ALA A 97 -14.23 -10.58 10.12
C ALA A 97 -14.19 -11.34 11.46
N TYR A 98 -13.01 -11.51 12.06
CA TYR A 98 -12.87 -12.19 13.34
C TYR A 98 -13.64 -11.46 14.46
N GLU A 99 -13.54 -10.14 14.53
CA GLU A 99 -14.23 -9.31 15.52
C GLU A 99 -15.75 -9.35 15.33
N GLU A 100 -16.22 -9.27 14.08
CA GLU A 100 -17.66 -9.38 13.76
C GLU A 100 -18.26 -10.75 14.06
N ASN A 101 -17.44 -11.81 14.07
CA ASN A 101 -17.86 -13.15 14.48
C ASN A 101 -17.70 -13.39 16.00
N GLY A 102 -17.63 -12.32 16.81
CA GLY A 102 -17.58 -12.36 18.27
C GLY A 102 -16.19 -12.58 18.86
N GLY A 103 -15.14 -12.52 18.05
CA GLY A 103 -13.76 -12.65 18.49
C GLY A 103 -13.24 -11.39 19.19
N LYS A 104 -12.49 -11.56 20.29
CA LYS A 104 -11.83 -10.44 20.98
C LYS A 104 -10.59 -10.00 20.22
N SER A 105 -10.39 -8.69 20.07
CA SER A 105 -9.22 -8.11 19.38
C SER A 105 -7.88 -8.58 19.97
N GLU A 106 -7.83 -8.77 21.29
CA GLU A 106 -6.67 -9.27 22.04
C GLU A 106 -6.24 -10.70 21.65
N MET A 107 -7.22 -11.55 21.34
CA MET A 107 -7.04 -12.96 21.00
C MET A 107 -6.98 -13.19 19.49
N ASN A 108 -7.00 -12.12 18.70
CA ASN A 108 -7.07 -12.17 17.26
C ASN A 108 -5.79 -12.77 16.64
N PRO A 109 -5.84 -13.95 16.00
CA PRO A 109 -4.65 -14.62 15.49
C PRO A 109 -4.00 -13.86 14.32
N PHE A 110 -4.79 -13.10 13.56
CA PHE A 110 -4.33 -12.25 12.47
C PHE A 110 -3.65 -10.97 12.98
N GLY A 111 -3.94 -10.58 14.23
CA GLY A 111 -3.37 -9.44 14.94
C GLY A 111 -2.06 -9.75 15.67
N THR A 112 -1.49 -10.93 15.54
CA THR A 112 -0.28 -11.31 16.28
C THR A 112 0.99 -10.59 15.79
N ARG A 113 1.99 -10.45 16.68
CA ARG A 113 3.29 -9.84 16.34
C ARG A 113 3.98 -10.58 15.19
N ALA A 114 3.93 -11.90 15.18
CA ALA A 114 4.54 -12.74 14.14
C ALA A 114 3.97 -12.41 12.75
N VAL A 115 2.63 -12.28 12.62
CA VAL A 115 1.97 -11.92 11.36
C VAL A 115 2.39 -10.53 10.89
N ARG A 116 2.46 -9.54 11.79
CA ARG A 116 2.91 -8.18 11.44
C ARG A 116 4.36 -8.15 10.95
N LEU A 117 5.26 -8.88 11.60
CA LEU A 117 6.66 -8.94 11.19
C LEU A 117 6.82 -9.62 9.83
N TYR A 118 6.10 -10.72 9.61
CA TYR A 118 6.07 -11.40 8.31
C TYR A 118 5.61 -10.48 7.18
N LEU A 119 4.50 -9.75 7.35
CA LEU A 119 4.00 -8.83 6.32
C LEU A 119 5.01 -7.72 6.00
N ARG A 120 5.72 -7.21 7.01
CA ARG A 120 6.81 -6.23 6.82
C ARG A 120 7.95 -6.82 6.01
N GLU A 121 8.42 -8.01 6.39
CA GLU A 121 9.48 -8.71 5.68
C GLU A 121 9.12 -9.00 4.22
N VAL A 122 7.89 -9.50 3.98
CA VAL A 122 7.38 -9.76 2.62
C VAL A 122 7.35 -8.46 1.81
N ARG A 123 6.88 -7.36 2.39
CA ARG A 123 6.90 -6.05 1.72
C ARG A 123 8.34 -5.67 1.31
N ASP A 124 9.30 -5.77 2.22
CA ASP A 124 10.69 -5.39 1.95
C ASP A 124 11.34 -6.29 0.89
N LEU A 125 11.14 -7.61 0.98
CA LEU A 125 11.64 -8.58 0.01
C LEU A 125 11.06 -8.30 -1.38
N GLN A 126 9.75 -8.11 -1.49
CA GLN A 126 9.11 -7.85 -2.78
C GLN A 126 9.49 -6.48 -3.36
N SER A 127 9.61 -5.45 -2.53
CA SER A 127 10.06 -4.12 -2.95
C SER A 127 11.46 -4.16 -3.56
N LYS A 128 12.41 -4.82 -2.89
CA LYS A 128 13.77 -5.02 -3.40
C LYS A 128 13.77 -5.85 -4.68
N ALA A 129 13.08 -7.00 -4.67
CA ALA A 129 13.04 -7.91 -5.81
C ALA A 129 12.46 -7.28 -7.09
N ARG A 130 11.48 -6.38 -6.94
CA ARG A 130 10.81 -5.71 -8.06
C ARG A 130 11.38 -4.34 -8.39
N GLY A 131 12.44 -3.89 -7.70
CA GLY A 131 13.01 -2.55 -7.93
C GLY A 131 12.10 -1.40 -7.53
N VAL A 132 11.06 -1.66 -6.74
CA VAL A 132 10.12 -0.64 -6.28
C VAL A 132 10.62 -0.16 -4.92
N SER A 133 11.59 0.74 -4.93
CA SER A 133 11.97 1.45 -3.70
C SER A 133 10.87 2.44 -3.33
N TYR A 134 10.41 2.40 -2.07
CA TYR A 134 9.57 3.43 -1.47
C TYR A 134 10.43 4.60 -0.96
N GLU A 135 11.65 4.78 -1.48
CA GLU A 135 12.34 6.06 -1.36
C GLU A 135 11.37 7.11 -1.90
N LYS A 136 10.91 7.96 -0.98
CA LYS A 136 10.01 9.09 -1.20
C LYS A 136 10.22 9.59 -2.60
N LYS A 137 9.13 9.68 -3.37
CA LYS A 137 9.03 10.46 -4.60
C LYS A 137 9.43 11.91 -4.24
N LYS A 138 10.74 12.14 -4.13
CA LYS A 138 11.39 13.41 -3.87
C LYS A 138 11.20 14.14 -5.19
N ARG A 139 10.10 14.90 -5.23
CA ARG A 139 9.78 15.96 -6.18
C ARG A 139 10.69 15.98 -7.41
N LYS A 140 10.19 15.47 -8.54
CA LYS A 140 10.32 16.26 -9.76
C LYS A 140 9.15 17.24 -9.77
N ARG A 141 9.29 18.32 -8.97
CA ARG A 141 8.59 19.57 -9.31
C ARG A 141 9.21 19.99 -10.65
N PRO A 142 8.42 20.30 -11.69
CA PRO A 142 8.99 20.96 -12.86
C PRO A 142 9.67 22.26 -12.39
N PRO A 143 10.80 22.68 -12.99
CA PRO A 143 11.30 24.02 -12.75
C PRO A 143 10.20 24.99 -13.15
N SER A 144 9.75 25.82 -12.22
CA SER A 144 9.01 27.02 -12.58
C SER A 144 9.89 27.80 -13.55
N LEU A 145 9.44 27.94 -14.80
CA LEU A 145 9.99 28.94 -15.71
C LEU A 145 9.91 30.28 -15.00
N GLN A 146 11.06 30.77 -14.54
CA GLN A 146 11.18 32.14 -14.07
C GLN A 146 10.94 33.02 -15.29
N PHE A 147 9.77 33.64 -15.35
CA PHE A 147 9.57 34.81 -16.19
C PHE A 147 10.53 35.88 -15.68
N SER A 148 11.60 36.11 -16.42
CA SER A 148 12.46 37.28 -16.27
C SER A 148 11.61 38.52 -16.50
N THR A 149 11.25 39.20 -15.42
CA THR A 149 10.71 40.56 -15.46
C THR A 149 11.86 41.50 -15.82
N VAL A 150 11.89 41.92 -17.09
CA VAL A 150 12.78 42.98 -17.54
C VAL A 150 12.36 44.27 -16.84
N THR A 151 13.23 44.78 -15.99
CA THR A 151 13.12 46.09 -15.33
C THR A 151 13.77 47.15 -16.25
N PRO A 152 13.14 48.32 -16.50
CA PRO A 152 13.80 49.43 -17.18
C PRO A 152 14.69 50.23 -16.21
N PRO A 153 15.85 50.75 -16.64
CA PRO A 153 16.70 51.58 -15.79
C PRO A 153 16.18 53.02 -15.67
N SER A 154 16.39 53.57 -14.47
CA SER A 154 16.03 54.92 -14.01
C SER A 154 16.78 56.04 -14.74
N GLY A 155 16.06 57.15 -14.98
CA GLY A 155 16.62 58.45 -15.34
C GLY A 155 16.28 59.49 -14.27
N SER A 156 17.29 60.25 -13.86
CA SER A 156 17.41 61.12 -12.67
C SER A 156 16.77 62.51 -12.78
N GLY A 157 16.54 63.13 -11.60
CA GLY A 157 16.36 64.57 -11.39
C GLY A 157 14.91 64.95 -11.07
N GLY A 158 14.53 65.68 -10.01
CA GLY A 158 15.22 66.51 -9.04
C GLY A 158 14.19 67.52 -8.48
N ASN A 159 14.36 67.92 -7.22
CA ASN A 159 13.74 69.07 -6.52
C ASN A 159 12.26 69.07 -6.05
N ASN A 160 12.10 68.85 -4.74
CA ASN A 160 11.73 69.81 -3.69
C ASN A 160 10.60 70.86 -3.88
N ARG A 161 9.64 70.79 -2.94
CA ARG A 161 8.97 71.87 -2.15
C ARG A 161 7.97 72.86 -2.79
N SER A 162 6.75 72.78 -2.26
CA SER A 162 5.94 73.85 -1.64
C SER A 162 4.96 74.69 -2.48
N ASN A 163 3.72 74.72 -1.93
CA ASN A 163 2.78 75.85 -1.79
C ASN A 163 1.86 76.32 -2.93
N ILE A 164 0.54 76.15 -2.68
CA ILE A 164 -0.46 77.20 -2.40
C ILE A 164 -1.12 78.03 -3.54
N THR A 165 -2.44 78.20 -3.35
CA THR A 165 -3.40 79.27 -3.76
C THR A 165 -4.09 79.33 -5.14
N HIS A 166 -5.44 79.38 -5.07
CA HIS A 166 -6.46 80.24 -5.75
C HIS A 166 -6.35 80.43 -7.28
N GLY A 167 -7.38 80.32 -8.12
CA GLY A 167 -8.79 80.70 -7.97
C GLY A 167 -9.08 81.88 -8.90
N VAL A 168 -9.83 81.64 -9.99
CA VAL A 168 -10.84 82.50 -10.65
C VAL A 168 -11.69 81.62 -11.56
#